data_AF-A0A453RF91-F1
#
_entry.id   AF-A0A453RF91-F1
#
_cell.length_a   1.000
_cell.length_b   1.000
_cell.length_c   1.000
_cell.angle_alpha   90.00
_cell.angle_beta   90.00
_cell.angle_gamma   90.00
#
_symmetry.space_group_name_H-M   'P 1'
#
loop_
_entity.id
_entity.type
_entity.pdbx_description
1 polymer ?
#
loop_
_entity_poly.entity_id
_entity_poly.type
_entity_poly.pdbx_seq_one_letter_code
_entity_poly.pdbx_strand_id
1 'polypeptide(L)'
;QLQVCELLNDGVGILSELPVLVHLDMDIRRAVDKMIAICAGRGTFPALKRFSLQISSMTYLDFQAGVMPKLQRLEVMHNMSGSDQNGAAPAGIEHLLALEELSAAIGCEGATEPTKRSTESALRSAINMHPSHPRVTIRFFRRNLKFLPE
;
A
#
# COMPACT_ATOMS: atom_id res chain seq x y z
N GLN A 1 7.18 7.89 -11.34
CA GLN A 1 6.64 8.53 -10.13
C GLN A 1 5.54 9.52 -10.49
N LEU A 2 4.30 9.22 -10.08
CA LEU A 2 3.13 10.08 -10.22
C LEU A 2 2.83 10.72 -8.86
N GLN A 3 2.90 12.05 -8.78
CA GLN A 3 2.57 12.75 -7.54
C GLN A 3 1.13 13.26 -7.62
N VAL A 4 0.24 12.68 -6.80
CA VAL A 4 -1.20 12.96 -6.86
C VAL A 4 -1.63 13.59 -5.55
N CYS A 5 -2.03 14.87 -5.60
CA CYS A 5 -2.49 15.59 -4.41
C CYS A 5 -3.86 15.09 -3.96
N GLU A 6 -4.74 14.75 -4.90
CA GLU A 6 -6.07 14.17 -4.71
C GLU A 6 -6.32 13.17 -5.83
N LEU A 7 -6.59 11.90 -5.48
CA LEU A 7 -6.83 10.84 -6.45
C LEU A 7 -8.34 10.66 -6.61
N LEU A 8 -8.92 11.32 -7.61
CA LEU A 8 -10.31 11.12 -8.01
C LEU A 8 -10.43 9.78 -8.75
N ASN A 9 -11.56 9.08 -8.58
CA ASN A 9 -11.82 7.78 -9.23
C ASN A 9 -11.53 7.81 -10.74
N ASP A 10 -11.85 8.93 -11.41
CA ASP A 10 -11.70 9.07 -12.85
C ASP A 10 -10.23 9.04 -13.31
N GLY A 11 -9.30 9.55 -12.50
CA GLY A 11 -7.86 9.52 -12.80
C GLY A 11 -7.25 8.12 -12.63
N VAL A 12 -7.71 7.35 -11.64
CA VAL A 12 -7.34 5.94 -11.46
C VAL A 12 -7.80 5.10 -12.62
N GLY A 13 -9.04 5.32 -13.08
CA GLY A 13 -9.63 4.62 -14.21
C GLY A 13 -8.75 4.69 -15.46
N ILE A 14 -8.26 5.88 -15.81
CA ILE A 14 -7.39 6.05 -16.99
C ILE A 14 -6.09 5.25 -16.87
N LEU A 15 -5.47 5.25 -15.69
CA LEU A 15 -4.23 4.51 -15.45
C LEU A 15 -4.47 3.00 -15.41
N SER A 16 -5.62 2.56 -14.89
CA SER A 16 -5.97 1.15 -14.78
C SER A 16 -6.26 0.49 -16.12
N GLU A 17 -6.69 1.28 -17.11
CA GLU A 17 -6.92 0.83 -18.49
C GLU A 17 -5.63 0.67 -19.29
N LEU A 18 -4.46 1.15 -18.81
CA LEU A 18 -3.20 1.00 -19.52
C LEU A 18 -2.72 -0.46 -19.47
N PRO A 19 -2.79 -1.24 -20.58
CA PRO A 19 -2.54 -2.68 -20.54
C PRO A 19 -1.05 -3.01 -20.41
N VAL A 20 -0.17 -2.01 -20.53
CA VAL A 20 1.29 -2.15 -20.50
C VAL A 20 1.92 -1.58 -19.23
N LEU A 21 1.12 -1.05 -18.30
CA LEU A 21 1.66 -0.45 -17.07
C LEU A 21 2.15 -1.54 -16.13
N VAL A 22 3.46 -1.79 -16.13
CA VAL A 22 4.11 -2.84 -15.32
C VAL A 22 4.52 -2.33 -13.94
N HIS A 23 4.89 -1.04 -13.84
CA HIS A 23 5.32 -0.41 -12.59
C HIS A 23 4.56 0.90 -12.36
N LEU A 24 4.13 1.12 -11.13
CA LEU A 24 3.43 2.33 -10.71
C LEU A 24 3.96 2.79 -9.36
N ASP A 25 4.42 4.04 -9.29
CA ASP A 25 4.77 4.70 -8.03
C ASP A 25 3.82 5.88 -7.81
N MET A 26 3.11 5.91 -6.69
CA MET A 26 2.16 6.96 -6.33
C MET A 26 2.50 7.62 -5.00
N ASP A 27 2.48 8.95 -4.96
CA ASP A 27 2.54 9.72 -3.70
C ASP A 27 1.17 10.34 -3.44
N ILE A 28 0.49 9.86 -2.40
CA ILE A 28 -0.89 10.23 -2.05
C ILE A 28 -0.87 11.02 -0.74
N ARG A 29 -1.05 12.34 -0.87
CA ARG A 29 -0.88 13.30 0.24
C ARG A 29 -2.16 13.64 0.99
N ARG A 30 -3.33 13.58 0.32
CA ARG A 30 -4.66 13.76 0.94
C ARG A 30 -5.66 12.80 0.29
N ALA A 31 -6.26 11.93 1.08
CA ALA A 31 -7.43 11.14 0.65
C ALA A 31 -8.68 11.90 1.09
N VAL A 32 -9.53 12.30 0.14
CA VAL A 32 -10.78 13.01 0.45
C VAL A 32 -11.88 11.97 0.70
N ASP A 33 -12.24 11.78 1.97
CA ASP A 33 -13.44 11.15 2.55
C ASP A 33 -13.94 9.78 2.08
N LYS A 34 -13.32 9.14 1.10
CA LYS A 34 -13.60 7.75 0.76
C LYS A 34 -12.27 7.06 0.53
N MET A 35 -12.05 6.04 1.39
CA MET A 35 -11.23 4.86 1.15
C MET A 35 -10.72 4.84 -0.27
N ILE A 36 -9.42 5.02 -0.47
CA ILE A 36 -8.85 5.19 -1.79
C ILE A 36 -9.23 3.93 -2.58
N ALA A 37 -10.25 4.07 -3.39
CA ALA A 37 -10.79 3.07 -4.29
C ALA A 37 -9.85 2.93 -5.49
N ILE A 38 -8.54 2.78 -5.24
CA ILE A 38 -7.54 2.41 -6.26
C ILE A 38 -7.96 1.11 -6.97
N CYS A 39 -8.92 0.37 -6.40
CA CYS A 39 -9.24 -1.00 -6.75
C CYS A 39 -10.74 -1.24 -6.99
N ALA A 40 -11.56 -0.22 -7.25
CA ALA A 40 -12.98 -0.42 -7.54
C ALA A 40 -13.20 -0.79 -9.02
N GLY A 41 -12.76 -1.99 -9.43
CA GLY A 41 -13.02 -2.49 -10.77
C GLY A 41 -12.35 -3.83 -11.06
N ARG A 42 -13.13 -4.81 -11.53
CA ARG A 42 -12.62 -6.11 -11.97
C ARG A 42 -11.69 -5.88 -13.18
N GLY A 43 -10.44 -6.37 -13.11
CA GLY A 43 -9.48 -6.27 -14.23
C GLY A 43 -8.65 -4.98 -14.29
N THR A 44 -8.71 -4.14 -13.25
CA THR A 44 -7.86 -2.95 -13.15
C THR A 44 -6.38 -3.31 -13.06
N PHE A 45 -5.54 -2.57 -13.79
CA PHE A 45 -4.08 -2.76 -13.82
C PHE A 45 -3.65 -4.20 -14.22
N PRO A 46 -4.04 -4.69 -15.40
CA PRO A 46 -3.92 -6.10 -15.78
C PRO A 46 -2.47 -6.60 -15.97
N ALA A 47 -1.50 -5.68 -16.11
CA ALA A 47 -0.08 -5.99 -16.30
C ALA A 47 0.82 -5.54 -15.14
N LEU A 48 0.27 -4.91 -14.11
CA LEU A 48 1.05 -4.31 -13.03
C LEU A 48 1.71 -5.39 -12.18
N LYS A 49 3.03 -5.29 -12.03
CA LYS A 49 3.87 -6.21 -11.25
C LYS A 49 4.48 -5.57 -10.01
N ARG A 50 4.74 -4.26 -10.04
CA ARG A 50 5.23 -3.50 -8.88
C ARG A 50 4.36 -2.28 -8.65
N PHE A 51 3.91 -2.13 -7.41
CA PHE A 51 3.14 -0.99 -6.97
C PHE A 51 3.77 -0.39 -5.72
N SER A 52 4.28 0.83 -5.83
CA SER A 52 4.85 1.59 -4.73
C SER A 52 3.96 2.77 -4.40
N LEU A 53 3.70 3.00 -3.11
CA LEU A 53 2.86 4.09 -2.68
C LEU A 53 3.28 4.70 -1.35
N GLN A 54 3.27 6.03 -1.32
CA GLN A 54 3.40 6.82 -0.10
C GLN A 54 2.01 7.27 0.34
N ILE A 55 1.61 6.92 1.56
CA ILE A 55 0.27 7.21 2.10
C ILE A 55 0.34 7.75 3.52
N SER A 56 -0.60 8.64 3.86
CA SER A 56 -0.72 9.14 5.22
C SER A 56 -1.40 8.17 6.18
N SER A 57 -2.14 7.16 5.70
CA SER A 57 -2.71 6.08 6.51
C SER A 57 -2.87 4.79 5.70
N MET A 58 -2.53 3.64 6.30
CA MET A 58 -2.74 2.32 5.69
C MET A 58 -4.23 1.95 5.55
N THR A 59 -5.11 2.54 6.36
CA THR A 59 -6.57 2.33 6.28
C THR A 59 -7.19 2.89 5.00
N TYR A 60 -6.43 3.68 4.24
CA TYR A 60 -6.91 4.21 2.98
C TYR A 60 -6.82 3.20 1.83
N LEU A 61 -6.21 2.04 2.05
CA LEU A 61 -6.08 1.00 1.03
C LEU A 61 -7.10 -0.10 1.23
N ASP A 62 -7.82 -0.40 0.16
CA ASP A 62 -8.68 -1.56 0.02
C ASP A 62 -8.47 -2.18 -1.36
N PHE A 63 -7.90 -3.39 -1.40
CA PHE A 63 -7.69 -4.17 -2.61
C PHE A 63 -8.87 -5.12 -2.83
N GLN A 64 -9.77 -4.78 -3.74
CA GLN A 64 -10.91 -5.63 -4.08
C GLN A 64 -10.49 -6.88 -4.87
N ALA A 65 -11.33 -7.91 -4.86
CA ALA A 65 -11.08 -9.14 -5.61
C ALA A 65 -10.92 -8.88 -7.13
N GLY A 66 -9.84 -9.42 -7.71
CA GLY A 66 -9.59 -9.35 -9.15
C GLY A 66 -8.92 -8.08 -9.65
N VAL A 67 -8.42 -7.23 -8.74
CA VAL A 67 -7.52 -6.12 -9.09
C VAL A 67 -6.08 -6.58 -9.16
N MET A 68 -5.28 -5.94 -10.02
CA MET A 68 -3.84 -6.15 -10.12
C MET A 68 -3.44 -7.64 -10.13
N PRO A 69 -4.01 -8.47 -11.02
CA PRO A 69 -3.89 -9.93 -10.97
C PRO A 69 -2.45 -10.47 -11.14
N LYS A 70 -1.49 -9.60 -11.48
CA LYS A 70 -0.07 -9.92 -11.67
C LYS A 70 0.84 -9.19 -10.69
N LEU A 71 0.31 -8.55 -9.66
CA LEU A 71 1.11 -7.77 -8.73
C LEU A 71 1.99 -8.69 -7.89
N GLN A 72 3.31 -8.56 -8.05
CA GLN A 72 4.31 -9.36 -7.36
C GLN A 72 4.90 -8.61 -6.16
N ARG A 73 5.04 -7.29 -6.25
CA ARG A 73 5.64 -6.46 -5.20
C ARG A 73 4.76 -5.27 -4.83
N LEU A 74 4.43 -5.18 -3.55
CA LEU A 74 3.73 -4.05 -2.95
C LEU A 74 4.66 -3.33 -1.99
N GLU A 75 4.90 -2.04 -2.23
CA GLU A 75 5.74 -1.20 -1.38
C GLU A 75 4.93 -0.07 -0.78
N VAL A 76 4.83 -0.04 0.55
CA VAL A 76 4.04 0.95 1.27
C VAL A 76 4.94 1.81 2.15
N MET A 77 4.92 3.12 1.92
CA MET A 77 5.57 4.09 2.80
C MET A 77 4.52 4.89 3.57
N HIS A 78 4.60 4.84 4.89
CA HIS A 78 3.64 5.48 5.78
C HIS A 78 4.38 6.18 6.93
N ASN A 79 3.96 7.40 7.27
CA ASN A 79 4.48 8.10 8.44
C ASN A 79 3.43 8.02 9.55
N MET A 80 3.75 7.31 10.62
CA MET A 80 2.93 7.25 11.82
C MET A 80 2.78 8.64 12.41
N SER A 81 1.53 9.01 12.69
CA SER A 81 1.19 10.14 13.53
C SER A 81 1.02 9.68 14.98
N GLY A 82 1.23 10.58 15.95
CA GLY A 82 0.98 10.28 17.37
C GLY A 82 -0.50 9.95 17.68
N SER A 83 -1.41 10.24 16.74
CA SER A 83 -2.83 9.88 16.80
C SER A 83 -3.18 8.56 16.10
N ASP A 84 -2.21 7.87 15.48
CA ASP A 84 -2.43 6.57 14.83
C ASP A 84 -2.59 5.51 15.92
N GLN A 85 -3.82 5.40 16.41
CA GLN A 85 -4.17 4.52 17.53
C GLN A 85 -4.16 3.04 17.13
N ASN A 86 -4.35 2.74 15.85
CA ASN A 86 -4.38 1.36 15.33
C ASN A 86 -3.50 1.24 14.08
N GLY A 87 -2.41 0.47 14.20
CA GLY A 87 -1.67 -0.01 13.06
C GLY A 87 -2.49 -1.04 12.30
N ALA A 88 -3.26 -0.60 11.30
CA ALA A 88 -4.02 -1.52 10.46
C ALA A 88 -3.20 -1.88 9.21
N ALA A 89 -3.27 -3.14 8.79
CA ALA A 89 -2.80 -3.52 7.47
C ALA A 89 -3.74 -2.98 6.38
N PRO A 90 -3.26 -2.83 5.13
CA PRO A 90 -4.14 -2.58 3.98
C PRO A 90 -5.25 -3.63 3.89
N ALA A 91 -6.50 -3.21 3.71
CA ALA A 91 -7.61 -4.15 3.54
C ALA A 91 -7.53 -4.86 2.18
N GLY A 92 -8.01 -6.11 2.12
CA GLY A 92 -8.11 -6.86 0.88
C GLY A 92 -6.77 -7.36 0.32
N ILE A 93 -5.68 -7.26 1.08
CA ILE A 93 -4.36 -7.75 0.65
C ILE A 93 -4.40 -9.23 0.24
N GLU A 94 -5.28 -10.02 0.88
CA GLU A 94 -5.56 -11.43 0.57
C GLU A 94 -6.08 -11.68 -0.85
N HIS A 95 -6.58 -10.65 -1.54
CA HIS A 95 -7.04 -10.74 -2.91
C HIS A 95 -5.91 -10.62 -3.96
N LEU A 96 -4.71 -10.23 -3.54
CA LEU A 96 -3.54 -10.05 -4.41
C LEU A 96 -2.81 -11.39 -4.62
N LEU A 97 -3.45 -12.32 -5.33
CA LEU A 97 -3.00 -13.72 -5.40
C LEU A 97 -1.59 -13.93 -5.97
N ALA A 98 -1.09 -13.01 -6.80
CA ALA A 98 0.26 -13.06 -7.36
C ALA A 98 1.33 -12.41 -6.47
N LEU A 99 0.96 -11.90 -5.29
CA LEU A 99 1.86 -11.16 -4.41
C LEU A 99 2.96 -12.09 -3.89
N GLU A 100 4.21 -11.69 -4.12
CA GLU A 100 5.42 -12.38 -3.66
C GLU A 100 6.07 -11.63 -2.50
N GLU A 101 5.93 -10.30 -2.46
CA GLU A 101 6.57 -9.45 -1.47
C GLU A 101 5.71 -8.24 -1.06
N LEU A 102 5.60 -8.03 0.25
CA LEU A 102 5.19 -6.79 0.88
C LEU A 102 6.40 -6.13 1.56
N SER A 103 6.72 -4.91 1.16
CA SER A 103 7.75 -4.08 1.78
C SER A 103 7.12 -2.83 2.39
N ALA A 104 7.19 -2.68 3.71
CA ALA A 104 6.63 -1.55 4.45
C ALA A 104 7.73 -0.69 5.09
N ALA A 105 7.77 0.59 4.72
CA ALA A 105 8.65 1.59 5.29
C ALA A 105 7.84 2.54 6.17
N ILE A 106 8.09 2.50 7.48
CA ILE A 106 7.26 3.18 8.47
C ILE A 106 8.06 4.27 9.19
N GLY A 107 7.75 5.52 8.89
CA GLY A 107 8.23 6.66 9.67
C GLY A 107 7.59 6.63 11.05
N CYS A 108 8.38 6.66 12.11
CA CYS A 108 7.90 6.45 13.49
C CYS A 108 8.30 7.59 14.43
N GLU A 109 8.45 8.79 13.88
CA GLU A 109 8.76 9.99 14.65
C GLU A 109 7.61 10.31 15.62
N GLY A 110 7.89 10.31 16.93
CA GLY A 110 6.87 10.51 17.97
C GLY A 110 5.96 9.29 18.23
N ALA A 111 6.14 8.17 17.53
CA ALA A 111 5.37 6.96 17.75
C ALA A 111 5.87 6.18 18.98
N THR A 112 4.94 5.66 19.78
CA THR A 112 5.25 4.82 20.94
C THR A 112 5.64 3.39 20.52
N GLU A 113 6.45 2.69 21.32
CA GLU A 113 6.79 1.28 21.06
C GLU A 113 5.58 0.34 20.97
N PRO A 114 4.51 0.50 21.79
CA PRO A 114 3.25 -0.22 21.57
C PRO A 114 2.64 0.00 20.18
N THR A 115 2.60 1.23 19.68
CA THR A 115 2.07 1.55 18.34
C THR A 115 2.88 0.88 17.23
N LYS A 116 4.22 0.91 17.33
CA LYS A 116 5.11 0.22 16.38
C LYS A 116 4.83 -1.28 16.34
N ARG A 117 4.80 -1.93 17.52
CA ARG A 117 4.52 -3.37 17.63
C ARG A 117 3.13 -3.75 17.13
N SER A 118 2.12 -2.93 17.42
CA SER A 118 0.76 -3.15 16.92
C SER A 118 0.73 -3.14 15.38
N THR A 119 1.39 -2.16 14.77
CA THR A 119 1.45 -2.05 13.30
C THR A 119 2.23 -3.18 12.67
N GLU A 120 3.38 -3.54 13.23
CA GLU A 120 4.15 -4.69 12.76
C GLU A 120 3.33 -5.98 12.86
N SER A 121 2.67 -6.20 13.99
CA SER A 121 1.82 -7.36 14.23
C SER A 121 0.68 -7.44 13.22
N ALA A 122 -0.01 -6.33 12.95
CA ALA A 122 -1.10 -6.31 11.98
C ALA A 122 -0.65 -6.63 10.56
N LEU A 123 0.47 -6.04 10.09
CA LEU A 123 1.03 -6.34 8.78
C LEU A 123 1.45 -7.81 8.67
N ARG A 124 2.18 -8.33 9.68
CA ARG A 124 2.58 -9.74 9.71
C ARG A 124 1.39 -10.68 9.77
N SER A 125 0.36 -10.34 10.55
CA SER A 125 -0.86 -11.16 10.64
C SER A 125 -1.61 -11.20 9.32
N ALA A 126 -1.74 -10.07 8.62
CA ALA A 126 -2.38 -10.02 7.32
C ALA A 126 -1.63 -10.88 6.29
N ILE A 127 -0.29 -10.82 6.29
CA ILE A 127 0.54 -11.66 5.42
C ILE A 127 0.48 -13.15 5.81
N ASN A 128 0.43 -13.48 7.09
CA ASN A 128 0.30 -14.88 7.53
C ASN A 128 -1.02 -15.51 7.08
N MET A 129 -2.09 -14.71 6.98
CA MET A 129 -3.40 -15.14 6.49
C MET A 129 -3.52 -15.10 4.96
N HIS A 130 -2.53 -14.55 4.27
CA HIS A 130 -2.56 -14.43 2.82
C HIS A 130 -2.32 -15.80 2.16
N PRO A 131 -3.13 -16.21 1.17
CA PRO A 131 -3.07 -17.54 0.56
C PRO A 131 -1.72 -17.88 -0.08
N SER A 132 -1.03 -16.90 -0.64
CA SER A 132 0.29 -17.08 -1.28
C SER A 132 1.49 -16.93 -0.33
N HIS A 133 1.27 -16.65 0.96
CA HIS A 133 2.32 -16.44 1.97
C HIS A 133 3.51 -15.57 1.49
N PRO A 134 3.27 -14.32 1.03
CA PRO A 134 4.32 -13.46 0.52
C PRO A 134 5.35 -13.13 1.59
N ARG A 135 6.55 -12.77 1.15
CA ARG A 135 7.61 -12.28 2.03
C ARG A 135 7.21 -10.92 2.57
N VAL A 136 7.46 -10.69 3.85
CA VAL A 136 7.19 -9.40 4.49
C VAL A 136 8.46 -8.77 5.05
N THR A 137 8.75 -7.55 4.62
CA THR A 137 9.85 -6.73 5.13
C THR A 137 9.26 -5.46 5.74
N ILE A 138 9.51 -5.22 7.02
CA ILE A 138 9.02 -4.03 7.74
C ILE A 138 10.22 -3.28 8.29
N ARG A 139 10.34 -2.00 7.94
CA ARG A 139 11.44 -1.13 8.39
C ARG A 139 10.88 0.11 9.06
N PHE A 140 11.26 0.33 10.30
CA PHE A 140 10.96 1.57 11.01
C PHE A 140 12.11 2.56 10.86
N PHE A 141 11.80 3.83 10.60
CA PHE A 141 12.81 4.89 10.52
C PHE A 141 12.35 6.16 11.25
N ARG A 142 13.32 6.95 11.72
CA ARG A 142 13.10 8.35 12.14
C ARG A 142 13.27 9.22 10.89
N ARG A 143 12.43 10.24 10.68
CA ARG A 143 12.34 10.99 9.40
C ARG A 143 13.73 11.31 8.81
N ASN A 144 14.00 10.77 7.61
CA ASN A 144 14.91 11.27 6.56
C ASN A 144 15.17 10.30 5.39
N LEU A 145 14.48 9.16 5.29
CA LEU A 145 14.68 8.23 4.16
C LEU A 145 13.59 8.39 3.11
N LYS A 146 13.93 9.00 1.98
CA LYS A 146 13.26 8.71 0.71
C LYS A 146 13.66 7.29 0.32
N PHE A 147 12.69 6.43 0.01
CA PHE A 147 12.96 5.11 -0.55
C PHE A 147 13.72 5.32 -1.87
N LEU A 148 14.98 4.89 -1.92
CA LEU A 148 15.71 4.74 -3.18
C LEU A 148 15.44 3.30 -3.63
N PRO A 149 14.67 3.08 -4.70
CA PRO A 149 14.58 1.74 -5.28
C PRO A 149 15.96 1.35 -5.82
N GLU A 150 16.38 0.11 -5.53
CA GLU A 150 17.54 -0.54 -6.18
C GLU A 150 17.25 -0.84 -7.65
#